data_AF-A0A7C5Y9Y3-F1
#
_entry.id   AF-A0A7C5Y9Y3-F1
#
_cell.length_a   1.000
_cell.length_b   1.000
_cell.length_c   1.000
_cell.angle_alpha   90.00
_cell.angle_beta   90.00
_cell.angle_gamma   90.00
#
_symmetry.space_group_name_H-M   'P 1'
#
loop_
_entity.id
_entity.type
_entity.pdbx_description
1 polymer ?
#
loop_
_entity_poly.entity_id
_entity_poly.type
_entity_poly.pdbx_seq_one_letter_code
_entity_poly.pdbx_strand_id
1 'polypeptide(L)'
;MDWTRAIATVAILLVAAGTLVEGGVIEVELPKHPRLLFSRKGIAELKERINRYDWAKAQWEALKRRADTALSEPINLPPRGGNWWHYYACPKHGASLRTGKRIGEWQWEHICPVDNEVIQSDPTKPERDY
;
A
#
# COMPACT_ATOMS: atom_id res chain seq x y z
N MET A 1 -2.76 -31.59 57.31
CA MET A 1 -2.75 -30.68 56.14
C MET A 1 -4.09 -30.83 55.45
N ASP A 2 -4.90 -29.79 55.48
CA ASP A 2 -6.28 -29.77 54.95
C ASP A 2 -6.23 -29.41 53.45
N TRP A 3 -6.03 -30.44 52.64
CA TRP A 3 -5.86 -30.34 51.18
C TRP A 3 -7.10 -29.78 50.46
N THR A 4 -8.27 -29.94 51.08
CA THR A 4 -9.56 -29.43 50.60
C THR A 4 -9.62 -27.90 50.56
N ARG A 5 -8.99 -27.22 51.52
CA ARG A 5 -8.89 -25.76 51.53
C ARG A 5 -7.92 -25.24 50.48
N ALA A 6 -6.78 -25.91 50.28
CA ALA A 6 -5.79 -25.52 49.29
C ALA A 6 -6.32 -25.62 47.84
N ILE A 7 -7.08 -26.66 47.52
CA ILE A 7 -7.70 -26.85 46.19
C ILE A 7 -8.77 -25.80 45.94
N ALA A 8 -9.60 -25.48 46.94
CA ALA A 8 -10.63 -24.44 46.82
C ALA A 8 -10.03 -23.04 46.60
N THR A 9 -8.92 -22.71 47.27
CA THR A 9 -8.25 -21.41 47.08
C THR A 9 -7.59 -21.27 45.70
N VAL A 10 -6.98 -22.35 45.17
CA VAL A 10 -6.38 -22.33 43.82
C VAL A 10 -7.46 -22.22 42.74
N ALA A 11 -8.61 -22.89 42.91
CA ALA A 11 -9.72 -22.79 41.97
C ALA A 11 -10.33 -21.37 41.91
N ILE A 12 -10.44 -20.67 43.05
CA ILE A 12 -10.94 -19.29 43.11
C ILE A 12 -9.97 -18.31 42.46
N LEU A 13 -8.66 -18.51 42.61
CA LEU A 13 -7.63 -17.66 41.96
C LEU A 13 -7.58 -17.84 40.44
N LEU A 14 -7.83 -19.04 39.91
CA LEU A 14 -7.85 -19.29 38.46
C LEU A 14 -9.11 -18.72 37.78
N VAL A 15 -10.25 -18.69 38.46
CA VAL A 15 -11.47 -18.05 37.92
C VAL A 15 -11.35 -16.51 37.92
N ALA A 16 -10.61 -15.93 38.87
CA ALA A 16 -10.36 -14.48 38.92
C ALA A 16 -9.37 -13.96 37.85
N ALA A 17 -8.55 -14.84 37.25
CA ALA A 17 -7.60 -14.46 36.20
C ALA A 17 -8.21 -14.52 34.77
N GLY A 18 -9.44 -15.04 34.63
CA GLY A 18 -10.12 -15.20 33.34
C GLY A 18 -11.02 -14.04 32.94
N THR A 19 -11.09 -12.95 33.72
CA THR A 19 -11.99 -11.83 33.41
C THR A 19 -11.37 -10.83 32.46
N LEU A 20 -12.03 -10.74 31.29
CA LEU A 20 -12.18 -9.55 30.45
C LEU A 20 -10.99 -9.19 29.55
N VAL A 21 -10.85 -9.94 28.44
CA VAL A 21 -10.43 -9.30 27.18
C VAL A 21 -11.67 -8.57 26.65
N GLU A 22 -11.94 -7.38 27.17
CA GLU A 22 -12.92 -6.48 26.54
C GLU A 22 -12.35 -6.06 25.19
N GLY A 23 -13.08 -6.41 24.12
CA GLY A 23 -12.86 -5.87 22.79
C GLY A 23 -13.21 -4.38 22.78
N GLY A 24 -12.32 -3.56 23.34
CA GLY A 24 -12.47 -2.12 23.35
C GLY A 24 -12.38 -1.58 21.92
N VAL A 25 -13.40 -0.84 21.50
CA VAL A 25 -13.30 0.04 20.34
C VAL A 25 -12.27 1.11 20.70
N ILE A 26 -11.13 1.12 20.01
CA ILE A 26 -10.14 2.18 20.20
C ILE A 26 -10.75 3.45 19.59
N GLU A 27 -11.35 4.28 20.43
CA GLU A 27 -11.79 5.61 20.03
C GLU A 27 -10.54 6.46 19.77
N VAL A 28 -10.22 6.66 18.49
CA VAL A 28 -9.10 7.52 18.10
C VAL A 28 -9.63 8.95 18.03
N GLU A 29 -9.31 9.75 19.03
CA GLU A 29 -9.57 11.19 18.99
C GLU A 29 -8.80 11.81 17.82
N LEU A 30 -9.53 12.21 16.77
CA LEU A 30 -8.92 12.75 15.56
C LEU A 30 -8.61 14.25 15.74
N PRO A 31 -7.41 14.72 15.36
CA PRO A 31 -7.09 16.14 15.41
C PRO A 31 -8.06 16.97 14.53
N LYS A 32 -8.14 18.27 14.81
CA LYS A 32 -8.82 19.23 13.90
C LYS A 32 -8.15 19.18 12.53
N HIS A 33 -8.94 19.35 11.47
CA HIS A 33 -8.48 19.26 10.07
C HIS A 33 -7.24 20.15 9.79
N PRO A 34 -6.32 19.72 8.91
CA PRO A 34 -6.34 18.49 8.12
C PRO A 34 -5.94 17.23 8.94
N ARG A 35 -6.69 16.15 8.73
CA ARG A 35 -6.43 14.84 9.35
C ARG A 35 -5.57 14.01 8.41
N LEU A 36 -4.29 13.94 8.70
CA LEU A 36 -3.33 13.11 7.97
C LEU A 36 -3.22 11.72 8.63
N LEU A 37 -2.76 10.73 7.86
CA LEU A 37 -2.46 9.39 8.37
C LEU A 37 -1.47 9.40 9.54
N PHE A 38 -0.60 10.41 9.61
CA PHE A 38 0.35 10.59 10.69
C PHE A 38 0.16 11.92 11.40
N SER A 39 0.17 11.87 12.74
CA SER A 39 0.28 13.04 13.61
C SER A 39 1.72 13.21 14.10
N ARG A 40 2.07 14.40 14.61
CA ARG A 40 3.38 14.63 15.25
C ARG A 40 3.67 13.61 16.35
N LYS A 41 2.68 13.34 17.20
CA LYS A 41 2.76 12.34 18.27
C LYS A 41 3.01 10.94 17.70
N GLY A 42 2.23 10.54 16.69
CA GLY A 42 2.39 9.23 16.04
C GLY A 42 3.76 9.04 15.39
N ILE A 43 4.36 10.10 14.82
CA ILE A 43 5.74 10.06 14.31
C ILE A 43 6.76 9.89 15.43
N ALA A 44 6.58 10.55 16.57
CA ALA A 44 7.47 10.38 17.72
C ALA A 44 7.41 8.93 18.26
N GLU A 45 6.20 8.39 18.43
CA GLU A 45 5.98 7.00 18.86
C GLU A 45 6.54 6.00 17.85
N LEU A 46 6.40 6.27 16.55
CA LEU A 46 6.99 5.45 15.49
C LEU A 46 8.52 5.41 15.58
N LYS A 47 9.16 6.57 15.79
CA LYS A 47 10.62 6.67 15.97
C LYS A 47 11.09 5.91 17.20
N GLU A 48 10.35 6.03 18.31
CA GLU A 48 10.64 5.27 19.51
C GLU A 48 10.52 3.75 19.26
N ARG A 49 9.47 3.31 18.57
CA ARG A 49 9.26 1.90 18.22
C ARG A 49 10.41 1.35 17.35
N ILE A 50 10.89 2.14 16.39
CA ILE A 50 12.06 1.80 15.56
C ILE A 50 13.30 1.58 16.43
N ASN A 51 13.52 2.43 17.43
CA ASN A 51 14.66 2.30 18.34
C ASN A 51 14.52 1.12 19.31
N ARG A 52 13.30 0.79 19.71
CA ARG A 52 13.03 -0.21 20.75
C ARG A 52 13.05 -1.64 20.23
N TYR A 53 12.63 -1.89 18.98
CA TYR A 53 12.45 -3.24 18.46
C TYR A 53 13.21 -3.49 17.15
N ASP A 54 13.96 -4.59 17.11
CA ASP A 54 14.78 -4.96 15.95
C ASP A 54 13.97 -5.18 14.67
N TRP A 55 12.77 -5.77 14.78
CA TRP A 55 11.89 -5.94 13.62
C TRP A 55 11.44 -4.61 13.03
N ALA A 56 11.19 -3.61 13.88
CA ALA A 56 10.74 -2.29 13.45
C ALA A 56 11.89 -1.54 12.78
N LYS A 57 13.11 -1.66 13.33
CA LYS A 57 14.34 -1.18 12.71
C LYS A 57 14.57 -1.81 11.34
N ALA A 58 14.44 -3.13 11.23
CA ALA A 58 14.63 -3.83 9.96
C ALA A 58 13.66 -3.36 8.86
N GLN A 59 12.38 -3.14 9.22
CA GLN A 59 11.38 -2.60 8.29
C GLN A 59 11.69 -1.15 7.89
N TRP A 60 12.10 -0.31 8.84
CA TRP A 60 12.53 1.05 8.56
C TRP A 60 13.72 1.09 7.60
N GLU A 61 14.76 0.29 7.84
CA GLU A 61 15.93 0.25 6.97
C GLU A 61 15.58 -0.25 5.56
N ALA A 62 14.66 -1.20 5.43
CA ALA A 62 14.17 -1.65 4.12
C ALA A 62 13.37 -0.57 3.37
N LEU A 63 12.58 0.23 4.08
CA LEU A 63 11.90 1.40 3.50
C LEU A 63 12.90 2.48 3.10
N LYS A 64 13.82 2.84 4.01
CA LYS A 64 14.84 3.86 3.79
C LYS A 64 15.70 3.53 2.58
N ARG A 65 16.19 2.29 2.44
CA ARG A 65 16.95 1.88 1.25
C ARG A 65 16.17 2.08 -0.05
N ARG A 66 14.90 1.68 -0.10
CA ARG A 66 14.05 1.89 -1.28
C ARG A 66 13.86 3.37 -1.60
N ALA A 67 13.67 4.20 -0.57
CA ALA A 67 13.54 5.64 -0.73
C ALA A 67 14.86 6.27 -1.22
N ASP A 68 15.99 5.89 -0.64
CA ASP A 68 17.32 6.36 -1.05
C ASP A 68 17.62 5.96 -2.51
N THR A 69 17.26 4.74 -2.92
CA THR A 69 17.34 4.31 -4.32
C THR A 69 16.48 5.18 -5.22
N ALA A 70 15.20 5.36 -4.89
CA ALA A 70 14.29 6.18 -5.69
C ALA A 70 14.74 7.65 -5.80
N LEU A 71 15.31 8.21 -4.74
CA LEU A 71 15.86 9.58 -4.74
C LEU A 71 17.09 9.74 -5.63
N SER A 72 17.79 8.65 -5.92
CA SER A 72 18.94 8.66 -6.84
C SER A 72 18.56 8.50 -8.30
N GLU A 73 17.31 8.12 -8.60
CA GLU A 73 16.84 7.95 -9.96
C GLU A 73 16.62 9.30 -10.65
N PRO A 74 17.13 9.48 -11.89
CA PRO A 74 16.86 10.70 -12.63
C PRO A 74 15.37 10.83 -12.92
N ILE A 75 14.80 11.99 -12.60
CA ILE A 75 13.41 12.29 -12.91
C ILE A 75 13.29 12.60 -14.41
N ASN A 76 13.03 11.57 -15.20
CA ASN A 76 12.70 11.70 -16.61
C ASN A 76 11.17 11.71 -16.74
N LEU A 77 10.60 12.88 -16.94
CA LEU A 77 9.17 13.01 -17.19
C LEU A 77 8.89 12.81 -18.69
N PRO A 78 7.80 12.11 -19.06
CA PRO A 78 7.36 12.09 -20.44
C PRO A 78 7.06 13.53 -20.91
N PRO A 79 7.26 13.83 -22.22
CA PRO A 79 6.99 15.16 -22.78
C PRO A 79 5.50 15.55 -22.72
N ARG A 80 4.63 14.62 -22.32
CA ARG A 80 3.18 14.79 -22.19
C ARG A 80 2.65 13.95 -21.02
N GLY A 81 1.50 14.35 -20.47
CA GLY A 81 0.78 13.56 -19.48
C GLY A 81 0.29 12.23 -20.07
N GLY A 82 0.15 11.21 -19.22
CA GLY A 82 -0.50 9.95 -19.60
C GLY A 82 -2.01 10.12 -19.73
N ASN A 83 -2.66 9.13 -20.32
CA ASN A 83 -4.11 9.14 -20.55
C ASN A 83 -4.87 8.22 -19.57
N TRP A 84 -6.20 8.24 -19.62
CA TRP A 84 -7.04 7.41 -18.75
C TRP A 84 -6.93 5.94 -19.12
N TRP A 85 -6.75 5.09 -18.11
CA TRP A 85 -6.64 3.63 -18.28
C TRP A 85 -7.82 3.01 -19.06
N HIS A 86 -9.03 3.57 -18.93
CA HIS A 86 -10.21 3.11 -19.67
C HIS A 86 -10.07 3.20 -21.19
N TYR A 87 -9.18 4.06 -21.70
CA TYR A 87 -8.90 4.13 -23.12
C TYR A 87 -8.00 3.01 -23.60
N TYR A 88 -7.29 2.27 -22.74
CA TYR A 88 -6.44 1.12 -23.13
C TYR A 88 -7.24 -0.15 -23.45
N ALA A 89 -8.41 0.02 -24.07
CA ALA A 89 -9.24 -1.05 -24.60
C ALA A 89 -9.16 -1.05 -26.13
N CYS A 90 -9.11 -2.24 -26.72
CA CYS A 90 -9.18 -2.40 -28.17
C CYS A 90 -10.51 -1.83 -28.67
N PRO A 91 -10.51 -0.88 -29.62
CA PRO A 91 -11.73 -0.24 -30.11
C PRO A 91 -12.65 -1.21 -30.87
N LYS A 92 -12.11 -2.35 -31.32
CA LYS A 92 -12.83 -3.39 -32.05
C LYS A 92 -13.39 -4.47 -31.12
N HIS A 93 -12.60 -4.93 -30.15
CA HIS A 93 -12.93 -6.10 -29.33
C HIS A 93 -13.21 -5.79 -27.85
N GLY A 94 -12.97 -4.56 -27.39
CA GLY A 94 -13.11 -4.16 -25.98
C GLY A 94 -12.09 -4.79 -25.02
N ALA A 95 -11.22 -5.68 -25.50
CA ALA A 95 -10.19 -6.31 -24.69
C ALA A 95 -9.07 -5.34 -24.30
N SER A 96 -8.48 -5.51 -23.12
CA SER A 96 -7.33 -4.70 -22.66
C SER A 96 -6.14 -4.86 -23.60
N LEU A 97 -5.57 -3.75 -24.06
CA LEU A 97 -4.43 -3.73 -24.97
C LEU A 97 -3.15 -4.17 -24.27
N ARG A 98 -2.32 -4.95 -24.97
CA ARG A 98 -0.99 -5.32 -24.51
C ARG A 98 0.04 -4.31 -25.02
N THR A 99 0.89 -3.82 -24.13
CA THR A 99 2.05 -3.01 -24.53
C THR A 99 3.04 -3.86 -25.33
N GLY A 100 3.33 -3.43 -26.55
CA GLY A 100 4.28 -4.04 -27.46
C GLY A 100 5.64 -3.36 -27.43
N LYS A 101 6.31 -3.29 -28.58
CA LYS A 101 7.66 -2.70 -28.66
C LYS A 101 7.60 -1.19 -28.48
N ARG A 102 8.69 -0.61 -27.97
CA ARG A 102 8.86 0.85 -27.94
C ARG A 102 9.16 1.36 -29.35
N ILE A 103 8.37 2.31 -29.83
CA ILE A 103 8.45 2.88 -31.18
C ILE A 103 8.91 4.35 -31.20
N GLY A 104 9.01 4.98 -30.03
CA GLY A 104 9.49 6.36 -29.89
C GLY A 104 9.88 6.70 -28.45
N GLU A 105 10.30 7.94 -28.26
CA GLU A 105 10.48 8.50 -26.92
C GLU A 105 9.10 8.57 -26.25
N TRP A 106 8.84 7.66 -25.30
CA TRP A 106 7.54 7.51 -24.64
C TRP A 106 6.38 7.06 -25.54
N GLN A 107 6.65 6.22 -26.53
CA GLN A 107 5.62 5.63 -27.39
C GLN A 107 5.82 4.12 -27.54
N TRP A 108 4.73 3.37 -27.48
CA TRP A 108 4.71 1.92 -27.59
C TRP A 108 3.66 1.46 -28.61
N GLU A 109 3.82 0.24 -29.10
CA GLU A 109 2.75 -0.45 -29.79
C GLU A 109 1.66 -0.86 -28.80
N HIS A 110 0.40 -0.85 -29.25
CA HIS A 110 -0.73 -1.34 -28.47
C HIS A 110 -1.38 -2.50 -29.22
N ILE A 111 -1.21 -3.71 -28.69
CA ILE A 111 -1.55 -4.94 -29.40
C ILE A 111 -2.89 -5.46 -28.88
N CYS A 112 -3.85 -5.69 -29.78
CA CYS A 112 -5.09 -6.38 -29.43
C CYS A 112 -4.80 -7.86 -29.13
N PRO A 113 -5.19 -8.39 -27.96
CA PRO A 113 -4.95 -9.80 -27.64
C PRO A 113 -5.83 -10.78 -28.42
N VAL A 114 -6.86 -10.29 -29.14
CA VAL A 114 -7.84 -11.15 -29.84
C VAL A 114 -7.35 -11.51 -31.25
N ASP A 115 -6.88 -10.53 -32.02
CA ASP A 115 -6.43 -10.72 -33.41
C ASP A 115 -4.97 -10.28 -33.65
N ASN A 116 -4.26 -9.87 -32.60
CA ASN A 116 -2.89 -9.36 -32.65
C ASN A 116 -2.73 -8.10 -33.53
N GLU A 117 -3.82 -7.37 -33.78
CA GLU A 117 -3.74 -6.08 -34.46
C GLU A 117 -2.87 -5.11 -33.65
N VAL A 118 -1.92 -4.47 -34.33
CA VAL A 118 -1.07 -3.43 -33.75
C VAL A 118 -1.73 -2.08 -33.99
N ILE A 119 -2.16 -1.45 -32.91
CA ILE A 119 -2.83 -0.15 -32.90
C ILE A 119 -1.81 0.92 -32.52
N GLN A 120 -1.79 2.00 -33.29
CA GLN A 120 -0.95 3.17 -33.06
C GLN A 120 -1.73 4.21 -32.26
N SER A 121 -1.04 4.87 -31.31
CA SER A 121 -1.63 5.98 -30.58
C SER A 121 -1.85 7.19 -31.49
N ASP A 122 -2.96 7.90 -31.30
CA ASP A 122 -3.29 9.15 -31.97
C ASP A 122 -3.48 10.26 -30.93
N PRO A 123 -2.47 11.12 -30.68
CA PRO A 123 -2.52 12.17 -29.67
C PRO A 123 -3.61 13.22 -29.91
N THR A 124 -4.22 13.27 -31.09
CA THR A 124 -5.32 14.19 -31.39
C THR A 124 -6.68 13.68 -30.90
N LYS A 125 -6.74 12.40 -30.47
CA LYS A 125 -7.95 11.70 -30.05
C LYS A 125 -7.74 11.05 -28.68
N PRO A 126 -8.30 11.60 -27.60
CA PRO A 126 -8.15 11.03 -26.26
C PRO A 126 -8.50 9.53 -26.19
N GLU A 127 -9.48 9.05 -26.93
CA GLU A 127 -9.88 7.64 -26.94
C GLU A 127 -8.93 6.69 -27.69
N ARG A 128 -7.95 7.25 -28.41
CA ARG A 128 -6.92 6.51 -29.15
C ARG A 128 -5.51 6.92 -28.75
N ASP A 129 -5.37 7.75 -27.74
CA ASP A 129 -4.08 8.23 -27.25
C ASP A 129 -3.61 7.32 -26.11
N TYR A 130 -3.24 6.10 -26.47
CA TYR A 130 -2.67 5.11 -25.55
C TYR A 130 -1.19 5.42 -25.22
#